data_AF-A0A6L5DUZ0-F1
#
_entry.id   AF-A0A6L5DUZ0-F1
#
_cell.length_a   1.000
_cell.length_b   1.000
_cell.length_c   1.000
_cell.angle_alpha   90.00
_cell.angle_beta   90.00
_cell.angle_gamma   90.00
#
_symmetry.space_group_name_H-M   'P 1'
#
loop_
_entity.id
_entity.type
_entity.pdbx_description
1 polymer ?
#
loop_
_entity_poly.entity_id
_entity_poly.type
_entity_poly.pdbx_seq_one_letter_code
_entity_poly.pdbx_strand_id
1 'polypeptide(L)' 'MGFFNATAIDGEGFVPNGNPNEYKMTIYTGGFAGKGTATRRLEKEIDKFLKTTDFNEHQIVDSKFKFIPSGFTYTIRFK' A
#
# COMPACT_ATOMS: atom_id res chain seq x y z
N MET A 1 -9.38 -4.39 25.56
CA MET A 1 -9.54 -3.46 24.42
C MET A 1 -8.18 -2.83 24.12
N GLY A 2 -7.45 -3.39 23.15
CA GLY A 2 -6.16 -2.86 22.70
C GLY A 2 -6.33 -2.24 21.32
N PHE A 3 -5.99 -0.96 21.22
CA PHE A 3 -6.20 -0.08 20.08
C PHE A 3 -5.41 -0.56 18.87
N PHE A 4 -6.09 -0.76 17.74
CA PHE A 4 -5.43 -0.89 16.43
C PHE A 4 -4.75 0.43 16.12
N ASN A 5 -3.46 0.52 16.44
CA ASN A 5 -2.62 1.65 16.09
C ASN A 5 -2.30 1.52 14.60
N ALA A 6 -3.25 1.97 13.76
CA ALA A 6 -3.03 2.18 12.34
C ALA A 6 -1.80 3.09 12.25
N THR A 7 -0.66 2.50 11.91
CA THR A 7 0.64 3.15 11.80
C THR A 7 0.60 4.03 10.55
N ALA A 8 -0.14 5.14 10.63
CA ALA A 8 -0.14 6.22 9.66
C ALA A 8 1.02 7.15 10.03
N ILE A 9 2.23 6.77 9.62
CA ILE A 9 3.38 7.66 9.64
C ILE A 9 3.61 8.17 8.22
N ASP A 10 3.24 9.43 8.05
CA ASP A 10 3.73 10.43 7.09
C ASP A 10 3.98 9.94 5.65
N GLY A 11 2.91 9.98 4.83
CA GLY A 11 3.04 10.02 3.37
C GLY A 11 2.08 9.20 2.49
N GLU A 12 1.00 8.62 3.05
CA GLU A 12 0.07 7.63 2.46
C GLU A 12 0.37 6.18 2.83
N GLY A 13 0.16 5.86 4.10
CA GLY A 13 0.06 4.47 4.55
C GLY A 13 -1.17 3.76 3.97
N PHE A 14 -1.13 2.43 3.98
CA PHE A 14 -2.23 1.53 3.62
C PHE A 14 -3.58 2.01 4.18
N VAL A 15 -4.46 2.52 3.32
CA VAL A 15 -5.79 3.02 3.66
C VAL A 15 -6.80 1.88 3.59
N PRO A 16 -7.54 1.55 4.67
CA PRO A 16 -8.50 0.44 4.64
C PRO A 16 -9.57 0.65 3.56
N ASN A 17 -9.87 -0.38 2.78
CA ASN A 17 -10.78 -0.34 1.64
C ASN A 17 -12.23 -0.75 2.01
N GLY A 18 -12.63 -0.57 3.27
CA GLY A 18 -13.95 -0.97 3.77
C GLY A 18 -14.12 -2.48 4.04
N ASN A 19 -13.27 -3.34 3.49
CA ASN A 19 -13.20 -4.76 3.84
C ASN A 19 -12.15 -5.03 4.93
N PRO A 20 -12.42 -5.97 5.87
CA PRO A 20 -11.41 -6.41 6.82
C PRO A 20 -10.24 -7.04 6.06
N ASN A 21 -9.04 -6.51 6.34
CA ASN A 21 -7.77 -6.90 5.75
C ASN A 21 -7.52 -6.43 4.30
N GLU A 22 -8.34 -5.55 3.72
CA GLU A 22 -8.02 -4.89 2.46
C GLU A 22 -7.59 -3.45 2.68
N TYR A 23 -6.50 -3.08 2.02
CA TYR A 23 -5.90 -1.77 2.10
C TYR A 23 -5.53 -1.25 0.72
N LYS A 24 -5.56 0.06 0.58
CA LYS A 24 -5.22 0.80 -0.63
C LYS A 24 -4.00 1.65 -0.36
N MET A 25 -3.03 1.55 -1.24
CA MET A 25 -1.84 2.40 -1.20
C MET A 25 -1.70 3.10 -2.54
N THR A 26 -1.60 4.43 -2.53
CA THR A 26 -1.30 5.20 -3.73
C THR A 26 0.13 5.69 -3.63
N ILE A 27 0.91 5.44 -4.68
CA ILE A 27 2.30 5.86 -4.77
C ILE A 27 2.39 6.85 -5.92
N TYR A 28 2.56 8.12 -5.59
CA TYR A 28 2.85 9.16 -6.56
C TYR A 28 4.32 9.07 -6.97
N THR A 29 4.56 8.91 -8.26
CA THR A 29 5.92 8.79 -8.80
C THR A 29 6.41 10.09 -9.43
N GLY A 30 5.54 11.10 -9.62
CA GLY A 30 5.95 12.45 -10.00
C GLY A 30 6.74 12.49 -11.32
N GLY A 31 6.05 12.31 -12.45
CA GLY A 31 6.53 12.64 -13.80
C GLY A 31 7.63 11.76 -14.41
N PHE A 32 8.60 11.30 -13.62
CA PHE A 32 9.80 10.60 -14.14
C PHE A 32 10.03 9.21 -13.54
N ALA A 33 9.42 8.88 -12.41
CA ALA A 33 9.49 7.51 -11.90
C ALA A 33 8.40 6.63 -12.56
N GLY A 34 8.84 5.61 -13.29
CA GLY A 34 7.97 4.62 -13.91
C GLY A 34 7.41 3.60 -12.92
N LYS A 35 6.60 2.66 -13.43
CA LYS A 35 5.96 1.55 -12.68
C LYS A 35 6.95 0.81 -11.75
N GLY A 36 8.19 0.61 -12.19
CA GLY A 36 9.21 -0.10 -11.41
C GLY A 36 9.54 0.57 -10.07
N THR A 37 9.61 1.89 -10.03
CA THR A 37 9.86 2.63 -8.77
C THR A 37 8.66 2.56 -7.84
N ALA A 38 7.44 2.64 -8.39
CA ALA A 38 6.21 2.50 -7.61
C ALA A 38 6.13 1.10 -6.98
N THR A 39 6.30 0.06 -7.79
CA THR A 39 6.27 -1.33 -7.30
C THR A 39 7.36 -1.59 -6.26
N ARG A 40 8.60 -1.09 -6.47
CA ARG A 40 9.67 -1.28 -5.48
C ARG A 40 9.41 -0.58 -4.15
N ARG A 41 8.73 0.59 -4.18
CA ARG A 41 8.29 1.27 -2.95
C ARG A 41 7.15 0.50 -2.27
N LEU A 42 6.20 0.01 -3.06
CA LEU A 42 5.10 -0.82 -2.59
C LEU A 42 5.61 -2.06 -1.87
N GLU A 43 6.52 -2.83 -2.48
CA GLU A 43 7.07 -4.05 -1.88
C GLU A 43 7.79 -3.77 -0.55
N LYS A 44 8.54 -2.65 -0.46
CA LYS A 44 9.18 -2.23 0.79
C LYS A 44 8.17 -1.88 1.88
N GLU A 45 7.07 -1.24 1.52
CA GLU A 45 5.99 -0.89 2.44
C GLU A 45 5.22 -2.13 2.88
N ILE A 46 4.92 -3.05 1.97
CA ILE A 46 4.33 -4.36 2.28
C ILE A 46 5.22 -5.13 3.24
N ASP A 47 6.53 -5.26 2.97
CA ASP A 47 7.48 -5.97 3.84
C ASP A 47 7.55 -5.34 5.25
N LYS A 48 7.57 -4.01 5.34
CA LYS A 48 7.50 -3.32 6.64
C LYS A 48 6.18 -3.56 7.34
N PHE A 49 5.07 -3.54 6.61
CA PHE A 49 3.74 -3.74 7.16
C PHE A 49 3.62 -5.17 7.71
N LEU A 50 4.02 -6.19 6.94
CA LEU A 50 4.07 -7.59 7.36
C LEU A 50 4.97 -7.80 8.59
N LYS A 51 6.10 -7.09 8.69
CA LYS A 51 6.97 -7.18 9.89
C LYS A 51 6.39 -6.53 11.14
N THR A 52 5.50 -5.55 10.95
CA THR A 52 4.89 -4.78 12.06
C THR A 52 3.53 -5.37 12.47
N THR A 53 2.94 -6.20 11.61
CA THR A 53 1.63 -6.84 11.82
C THR A 53 1.80 -8.35 11.94
N ASP A 54 0.73 -9.05 12.35
CA ASP A 54 0.72 -10.52 12.43
C ASP A 54 0.33 -11.18 11.10
N PHE A 55 0.27 -10.41 10.00
CA PHE A 55 -0.08 -10.92 8.69
C PHE A 55 1.09 -11.71 8.10
N ASN A 56 0.80 -12.91 7.60
CA ASN A 56 1.81 -13.78 6.99
C ASN A 56 1.73 -13.77 5.47
N GLU A 57 0.60 -13.35 4.91
CA GLU A 57 0.37 -13.32 3.47
C GLU A 57 -0.13 -11.94 3.03
N HIS A 58 0.25 -11.57 1.80
CA HIS A 58 -0.28 -10.40 1.12
C HIS A 58 -0.65 -10.79 -0.32
N GLN A 59 -1.71 -10.19 -0.82
CA GLN A 59 -2.19 -10.40 -2.17
C GLN A 59 -2.56 -9.06 -2.78
N ILE A 60 -1.92 -8.69 -3.89
CA ILE A 60 -2.33 -7.51 -4.66
C ILE A 60 -3.62 -7.87 -5.40
N VAL A 61 -4.73 -7.29 -4.96
CA VAL A 61 -6.07 -7.49 -5.53
C VAL A 61 -6.24 -6.70 -6.81
N ASP A 62 -5.77 -5.45 -6.83
CA ASP A 62 -5.89 -4.55 -7.97
C ASP A 62 -4.70 -3.61 -8.06
N SER A 63 -4.35 -3.21 -9.28
CA SER A 63 -3.34 -2.17 -9.51
C SER A 63 -3.81 -1.24 -10.61
N LYS A 64 -4.10 0.00 -10.25
CA LYS A 64 -4.49 1.07 -11.17
C LYS A 64 -3.35 2.04 -11.38
N PHE A 65 -2.91 2.15 -12.62
CA PHE A 65 -2.06 3.25 -13.03
C PHE A 65 -2.89 4.51 -13.24
N LYS A 66 -2.45 5.60 -12.64
CA LYS A 66 -3.01 6.94 -12.84
C LYS A 66 -1.97 7.78 -13.55
N PHE A 67 -2.29 8.19 -14.77
CA PHE A 67 -1.36 8.95 -15.60
C PHE A 67 -1.19 10.39 -15.08
N ILE A 68 -2.27 10.99 -14.54
CA ILE A 68 -2.30 12.38 -14.04
C ILE A 68 -3.14 12.46 -12.75
N PRO A 69 -2.56 12.87 -11.60
CA PRO A 69 -1.12 12.94 -11.31
C PRO A 69 -0.46 11.56 -11.50
N SER A 70 0.77 11.53 -12.03
CA SER A 70 1.46 10.26 -12.33
C SER A 70 1.73 9.47 -11.05
N GLY A 71 1.02 8.35 -10.91
CA GLY A 71 1.09 7.50 -9.74
C GLY A 71 0.42 6.15 -9.99
N PHE A 72 0.59 5.25 -9.03
CA PHE A 72 -0.02 3.93 -9.07
C PHE A 72 -0.78 3.70 -7.78
N THR A 73 -2.06 3.38 -7.89
CA THR A 73 -2.90 2.94 -6.78
C THR A 73 -2.92 1.42 -6.78
N TYR A 74 -2.55 0.83 -5.66
CA TYR A 74 -2.57 -0.61 -5.44
C TYR A 74 -3.61 -0.92 -4.36
N THR A 75 -4.37 -1.99 -4.56
CA THR A 75 -5.22 -2.58 -3.54
C THR A 75 -4.57 -3.89 -3.10
N ILE A 76 -4.24 -3.99 -1.83
CA ILE A 76 -3.55 -5.12 -1.21
C ILE A 76 -4.49 -5.71 -0.16
N ARG A 77 -4.63 -7.03 -0.19
CA ARG A 77 -5.31 -7.79 0.84
C ARG A 77 -4.28 -8.54 1.64
N PHE A 78 -4.23 -8.30 2.95
CA PHE A 78 -3.39 -9.05 3.87
C PHE A 78 -4.18 -10.22 4.47
N LYS A 79 -3.48 -11.29 4.83
CA LYS A 79 -4.05 -12.49 5.46
C LYS A 79 -3.14 -12.98 6.58
#